data_AF-A0A6A4VGT9-F1
#
_entry.id   AF-A0A6A4VGT9-F1
#
_cell.length_a   1.000
_cell.length_b   1.000
_cell.length_c   1.000
_cell.angle_alpha   90.00
_cell.angle_beta   90.00
_cell.angle_gamma   90.00
#
_symmetry.space_group_name_H-M   'P 1'
#
loop_
_entity.id
_entity.type
_entity.pdbx_description
1 polymer ?
#
loop_
_entity_poly.entity_id
_entity_poly.type
_entity_poly.pdbx_seq_one_letter_code
_entity_poly.pdbx_strand_id
1 'polypeptide(L)'
;MAATDLTDDLLTLTRTWFAAVAPQPLDMIWSVARQPFLDLRLGALRLLAVVAALDWGQQMMVQRAGFVEYLLDRSTESSKEGRDAKYALVTALVTSRGAAQLPADLLSQLTTYHEQGAFYVRAQTEVALEESS
;
A
#
# COMPACT_ATOMS: atom_id res chain seq x y z
N MET A 1 15.54 -1.56 -31.17
CA MET A 1 15.11 -1.68 -29.77
C MET A 1 13.91 -0.78 -29.61
N ALA A 2 12.71 -1.36 -29.46
CA ALA A 2 11.49 -0.59 -29.29
C ALA A 2 11.46 0.04 -27.89
N ALA A 3 10.70 1.12 -27.69
CA ALA A 3 10.56 1.76 -26.37
C ALA A 3 9.99 0.81 -25.29
N THR A 4 9.23 -0.20 -25.72
CA THR A 4 8.70 -1.28 -24.87
C THR A 4 9.83 -2.14 -24.30
N ASP A 5 10.79 -2.56 -25.12
CA ASP A 5 11.92 -3.41 -24.70
C ASP A 5 12.73 -2.77 -23.56
N LEU A 6 13.01 -1.46 -23.68
CA LEU A 6 13.73 -0.70 -22.65
C LEU A 6 12.95 -0.59 -21.33
N THR A 7 11.62 -0.55 -21.41
CA THR A 7 10.75 -0.48 -20.24
C THR A 7 10.79 -1.81 -19.48
N ASP A 8 10.75 -2.92 -20.20
CA ASP A 8 10.79 -4.27 -19.61
C ASP A 8 12.16 -4.60 -19.01
N ASP A 9 13.25 -4.16 -19.66
CA ASP A 9 14.61 -4.26 -19.13
C ASP A 9 14.75 -3.49 -17.82
N LEU A 10 14.20 -2.27 -17.74
CA LEU A 10 14.24 -1.45 -16.53
C LEU A 10 13.41 -2.08 -15.40
N LEU A 11 12.24 -2.66 -15.71
CA LEU A 11 11.45 -3.41 -14.72
C LEU A 11 12.21 -4.63 -14.19
N THR A 12 12.92 -5.34 -15.07
CA THR A 12 13.75 -6.49 -14.68
C THR A 12 14.92 -6.06 -13.80
N LEU A 13 15.59 -4.96 -14.15
CA LEU A 13 16.71 -4.41 -13.39
C LEU A 13 16.28 -3.96 -11.99
N THR A 14 15.19 -3.19 -11.90
CA THR A 14 14.66 -2.71 -10.61
C THR A 14 14.24 -3.87 -9.70
N ARG A 15 13.61 -4.91 -10.26
CA ARG A 15 13.28 -6.14 -9.52
C ARG A 15 14.54 -6.85 -9.01
N THR A 16 15.58 -6.93 -9.85
CA THR A 16 16.86 -7.58 -9.50
C THR A 16 17.55 -6.86 -8.36
N TRP A 17 17.64 -5.52 -8.44
CA TRP A 17 18.21 -4.71 -7.37
C TRP A 17 17.41 -4.80 -6.08
N PHE A 18 16.09 -4.78 -6.17
CA PHE A 18 15.22 -4.96 -5.00
C PHE A 18 15.44 -6.32 -4.32
N ALA A 19 15.55 -7.39 -5.11
CA ALA A 19 15.84 -8.74 -4.60
C ALA A 19 17.23 -8.85 -3.95
N ALA A 20 18.19 -8.02 -4.35
CA ALA A 20 19.53 -8.01 -3.78
C ALA A 20 19.64 -7.27 -2.43
N VAL A 21 18.61 -6.51 -2.02
CA VAL A 21 18.63 -5.73 -0.76
C VAL A 21 18.68 -6.64 0.46
N ALA A 22 17.94 -7.74 0.46
CA ALA A 22 17.84 -8.68 1.57
C ALA A 22 17.25 -10.02 1.09
N PRO A 23 17.35 -11.12 1.87
CA PRO A 23 16.73 -12.40 1.51
C PRO A 23 15.21 -12.33 1.34
N GLN A 24 14.55 -11.48 2.12
CA GLN A 24 13.10 -11.22 2.06
C GLN A 24 12.86 -9.70 2.12
N PRO A 25 13.10 -8.99 1.01
CA PRO A 25 13.17 -7.53 1.01
C PRO A 25 11.82 -6.88 1.30
N LEU A 26 10.72 -7.41 0.74
CA LEU A 26 9.38 -6.94 1.08
C LEU A 26 9.08 -7.07 2.58
N ASP A 27 9.39 -8.23 3.17
CA ASP A 27 9.09 -8.50 4.58
C ASP A 27 9.90 -7.62 5.51
N MET A 28 11.19 -7.44 5.18
CA MET A 28 12.07 -6.53 5.89
C MET A 28 11.51 -5.11 5.85
N ILE A 29 11.21 -4.57 4.66
CA ILE A 29 10.71 -3.20 4.51
C ILE A 29 9.35 -3.04 5.18
N TRP A 30 8.45 -4.01 5.02
CA TRP A 30 7.12 -3.97 5.64
C TRP A 30 7.20 -4.06 7.17
N SER A 31 8.18 -4.80 7.72
CA SER A 31 8.44 -4.79 9.16
C SER A 31 8.84 -3.41 9.66
N VAL A 32 9.67 -2.67 8.90
CA VAL A 32 10.09 -1.30 9.22
C VAL A 32 8.91 -0.33 9.11
N ALA A 33 8.04 -0.50 8.11
CA ALA A 33 6.80 0.27 7.95
C ALA A 33 5.78 0.09 9.11
N ARG A 34 6.04 -0.81 10.04
CA ARG A 34 5.19 -1.08 11.21
C ARG A 34 5.85 -0.75 12.54
N GLN A 35 7.06 -0.19 12.51
CA GLN A 35 7.78 0.21 13.71
C GLN A 35 7.22 1.51 14.30
N PRO A 36 7.37 1.73 15.63
CA PRO A 36 6.90 2.95 16.28
C PRO A 36 7.73 4.20 15.94
N PHE A 37 8.86 4.05 15.23
CA PHE A 37 9.73 5.15 14.82
C PHE A 37 9.22 5.80 13.53
N LEU A 38 8.74 7.04 13.65
CA LEU A 38 8.07 7.76 12.54
C LEU A 38 8.94 7.83 11.28
N ASP A 39 10.19 8.29 11.38
CA ASP A 39 11.04 8.51 10.21
C ASP A 39 11.34 7.21 9.45
N LEU A 40 11.65 6.13 10.17
CA LEU A 40 11.87 4.82 9.58
C LEU A 40 10.60 4.28 8.93
N ARG A 41 9.47 4.38 9.64
CA ARG A 41 8.16 3.97 9.13
C ARG A 41 7.79 4.71 7.85
N LEU A 42 7.93 6.03 7.82
CA LEU A 42 7.65 6.86 6.65
C LEU A 42 8.59 6.55 5.48
N GLY A 43 9.88 6.35 5.75
CA GLY A 43 10.85 5.93 4.73
C GLY A 43 10.45 4.61 4.08
N ALA A 44 10.06 3.63 4.89
CA ALA A 44 9.59 2.34 4.40
C ALA A 44 8.27 2.44 3.62
N LEU A 45 7.27 3.18 4.11
CA LEU A 45 6.00 3.39 3.41
C LEU A 45 6.19 4.07 2.04
N ARG A 46 7.08 5.07 1.95
CA ARG A 46 7.41 5.75 0.69
C ARG A 46 8.12 4.81 -0.29
N LEU A 47 9.06 3.99 0.19
CA LEU A 47 9.72 2.99 -0.64
C LEU A 47 8.70 1.97 -1.16
N LEU A 48 7.79 1.50 -0.30
CA LEU A 48 6.71 0.61 -0.71
C LEU A 48 5.81 1.28 -1.76
N ALA A 49 5.47 2.57 -1.62
CA ALA A 49 4.66 3.28 -2.61
C ALA A 49 5.33 3.32 -3.99
N VAL A 50 6.64 3.56 -4.04
CA VAL A 50 7.40 3.52 -5.31
C VAL A 50 7.41 2.12 -5.91
N VAL A 51 7.64 1.07 -5.10
CA VAL A 51 7.65 -0.32 -5.59
C VAL A 51 6.25 -0.77 -6.02
N ALA A 52 5.19 -0.33 -5.34
CA ALA A 52 3.79 -0.61 -5.67
C ALA A 52 3.37 -0.03 -7.04
N ALA A 53 4.05 1.02 -7.51
CA ALA A 53 3.81 1.58 -8.84
C ALA A 53 4.40 0.72 -9.97
N LEU A 54 5.25 -0.27 -9.65
CA LEU A 54 5.83 -1.23 -10.59
C LEU A 54 4.99 -2.50 -10.60
N ASP A 55 4.67 -3.05 -11.78
CA ASP A 55 3.77 -4.20 -11.92
C ASP A 55 4.22 -5.42 -11.10
N TRP A 56 5.53 -5.73 -11.11
CA TRP A 56 6.08 -6.82 -10.32
C TRP A 56 5.98 -6.55 -8.80
N GLY A 57 6.08 -5.29 -8.39
CA GLY A 57 6.05 -4.87 -7.00
C GLY A 57 4.64 -4.90 -6.44
N GLN A 58 3.68 -4.42 -7.22
CA GLN A 58 2.24 -4.52 -6.92
C GLN A 58 1.84 -5.98 -6.70
N GLN A 59 2.14 -6.87 -7.65
CA GLN A 59 1.78 -8.29 -7.54
C GLN A 59 2.38 -8.95 -6.29
N MET A 60 3.67 -8.67 -6.03
CA MET A 60 4.37 -9.18 -4.85
C MET A 60 3.72 -8.71 -3.53
N MET A 61 3.25 -7.45 -3.49
CA MET A 61 2.58 -6.89 -2.30
C MET A 61 1.20 -7.48 -2.06
N VAL A 62 0.35 -7.55 -3.08
CA VAL A 62 -1.02 -8.06 -2.92
C VAL A 62 -1.06 -9.56 -2.62
N GLN A 63 -0.03 -10.31 -3.03
CA GLN A 63 0.12 -11.72 -2.68
C GLN A 63 0.68 -11.95 -1.27
N ARG A 64 1.19 -10.90 -0.61
CA ARG A 64 1.72 -11.02 0.75
C ARG A 64 0.59 -11.02 1.77
N ALA A 65 0.45 -12.14 2.48
CA ALA A 65 -0.53 -12.30 3.55
C ALA A 65 -0.45 -11.17 4.59
N GLY A 66 -1.61 -10.58 4.93
CA GLY A 66 -1.72 -9.50 5.90
C GLY A 66 -1.40 -8.10 5.37
N PHE A 67 -0.83 -7.98 4.16
CA PHE A 67 -0.42 -6.68 3.61
C PHE A 67 -1.61 -5.83 3.20
N VAL A 68 -2.60 -6.45 2.54
CA VAL A 68 -3.85 -5.78 2.12
C VAL A 68 -4.68 -5.37 3.33
N GLU A 69 -4.82 -6.26 4.31
CA GLU A 69 -5.55 -5.99 5.55
C GLU A 69 -4.90 -4.84 6.32
N TYR A 70 -3.57 -4.86 6.43
CA TYR A 70 -2.80 -3.74 6.97
C TYR A 70 -3.08 -2.45 6.21
N LEU A 71 -3.14 -2.46 4.87
CA LEU A 71 -3.40 -1.28 4.06
C LEU A 71 -4.81 -0.72 4.23
N LEU A 72 -5.82 -1.58 4.26
CA LEU A 72 -7.21 -1.16 4.35
C LEU A 72 -7.61 -0.72 5.77
N ASP A 73 -6.90 -1.21 6.80
CA ASP A 73 -7.12 -0.79 8.18
C ASP A 73 -6.58 0.62 8.44
N ARG A 74 -7.46 1.62 8.42
CA ARG A 74 -7.10 3.03 8.68
C ARG A 74 -6.53 3.26 10.09
N SER A 75 -6.74 2.36 11.04
CA SER A 75 -6.25 2.52 12.42
C SER A 75 -4.75 2.28 12.55
N THR A 76 -4.09 1.66 11.55
CA THR A 76 -2.64 1.40 11.60
C THR A 76 -1.78 2.66 11.48
N GLU A 77 -2.38 3.82 11.17
CA GLU A 77 -1.69 5.11 11.15
C GLU A 77 -2.46 6.19 11.91
N SER A 78 -1.78 6.79 12.88
CA SER A 78 -2.32 7.83 13.76
C SER A 78 -1.80 9.23 13.44
N SER A 79 -0.60 9.35 12.85
CA SER A 79 -0.02 10.64 12.47
C SER A 79 -0.53 11.11 11.12
N LYS A 80 -0.47 12.43 10.88
CA LYS A 80 -0.84 13.02 9.60
C LYS A 80 0.04 12.48 8.49
N GLU A 81 1.34 12.48 8.71
CA GLU A 81 2.37 12.05 7.77
C GLU A 81 2.25 10.57 7.43
N GLY A 82 1.92 9.74 8.44
CA GLY A 82 1.70 8.31 8.27
C GLY A 82 0.48 8.04 7.39
N ARG A 83 -0.64 8.74 7.65
CA ARG A 83 -1.85 8.66 6.82
C ARG A 83 -1.58 9.10 5.39
N ASP A 84 -0.86 10.20 5.19
CA ASP A 84 -0.48 10.69 3.86
C ASP A 84 0.42 9.68 3.12
N ALA A 85 1.43 9.12 3.78
CA ALA A 85 2.33 8.11 3.18
C ALA A 85 1.59 6.82 2.83
N LYS A 86 0.72 6.34 3.72
CA LYS A 86 -0.11 5.16 3.50
C LYS A 86 -1.11 5.37 2.36
N TYR A 87 -1.73 6.55 2.30
CA TYR A 87 -2.61 6.92 1.19
C TYR A 87 -1.86 6.98 -0.14
N ALA A 88 -0.62 7.48 -0.16
CA ALA A 88 0.21 7.46 -1.36
C ALA A 88 0.51 6.02 -1.83
N LEU A 89 0.73 5.08 -0.91
CA LEU A 89 0.89 3.66 -1.22
C LEU A 89 -0.40 3.06 -1.81
N VAL A 90 -1.57 3.31 -1.22
CA VAL A 90 -2.85 2.86 -1.80
C VAL A 90 -3.08 3.48 -3.18
N THR A 91 -2.78 4.76 -3.34
CA THR A 91 -2.90 5.47 -4.62
C THR A 91 -2.00 4.82 -5.68
N ALA A 92 -0.75 4.52 -5.34
CA ALA A 92 0.17 3.85 -6.25
C ALA A 92 -0.36 2.49 -6.73
N LEU A 93 -1.01 1.72 -5.84
CA LEU A 93 -1.62 0.44 -6.20
C LEU A 93 -2.77 0.63 -7.21
N VAL A 94 -3.67 1.59 -7.01
CA VAL A 94 -4.84 1.79 -7.89
C VAL A 94 -4.51 2.51 -9.20
N THR A 95 -3.44 3.31 -9.24
CA THR A 95 -3.03 4.05 -10.45
C THR A 95 -1.92 3.38 -11.24
N SER A 96 -1.37 2.26 -10.77
CA SER A 96 -0.34 1.51 -11.49
C SER A 96 -0.86 0.91 -12.79
N ARG A 97 0.05 0.62 -13.73
CA ARG A 97 -0.31 -0.06 -15.00
C ARG A 97 -0.92 -1.45 -14.74
N GLY A 98 -0.42 -2.15 -13.72
CA GLY A 98 -0.93 -3.45 -13.28
C GLY A 98 -2.27 -3.44 -12.55
N ALA A 99 -2.86 -2.29 -12.20
CA ALA A 99 -4.10 -2.22 -11.40
C ALA A 99 -5.26 -3.06 -11.97
N ALA A 100 -5.39 -3.13 -13.30
CA ALA A 100 -6.42 -3.94 -13.97
C ALA A 100 -6.26 -5.46 -13.78
N GLN A 101 -5.10 -5.92 -13.29
CA GLN A 101 -4.80 -7.33 -13.02
C GLN A 101 -5.14 -7.73 -11.58
N LEU A 102 -5.52 -6.77 -10.73
CA LEU A 102 -5.93 -7.05 -9.35
C LEU A 102 -7.30 -7.76 -9.33
N PRO A 103 -7.56 -8.62 -8.34
CA PRO A 103 -8.90 -9.13 -8.07
C PRO A 103 -9.92 -7.98 -7.98
N ALA A 104 -11.08 -8.15 -8.61
CA ALA A 104 -12.07 -7.07 -8.75
C ALA A 104 -12.58 -6.54 -7.40
N ASP A 105 -12.74 -7.43 -6.42
CA ASP A 105 -13.11 -7.10 -5.05
C ASP A 105 -12.02 -6.28 -4.35
N LEU A 106 -10.75 -6.68 -4.50
CA LEU A 106 -9.62 -5.93 -3.97
C LEU A 106 -9.50 -4.55 -4.61
N LEU A 107 -9.60 -4.47 -5.94
CA LEU A 107 -9.54 -3.19 -6.67
C LEU A 107 -10.67 -2.26 -6.24
N SER A 108 -11.88 -2.78 -6.01
CA SER A 108 -13.01 -2.00 -5.51
C SER A 108 -12.75 -1.44 -4.10
N GLN A 109 -12.19 -2.24 -3.19
CA GLN A 109 -11.84 -1.79 -1.84
C GLN A 109 -10.75 -0.71 -1.84
N LEU A 110 -9.69 -0.91 -2.63
CA LEU A 110 -8.60 0.06 -2.76
C LEU A 110 -9.08 1.36 -3.42
N THR A 111 -9.94 1.27 -4.45
CA THR A 111 -10.56 2.45 -5.10
C THR A 111 -11.42 3.21 -4.10
N THR A 112 -12.24 2.52 -3.32
CA THR A 112 -13.05 3.13 -2.24
C THR A 112 -12.17 3.86 -1.23
N TYR A 113 -11.07 3.23 -0.79
CA TYR A 113 -10.10 3.86 0.11
C TYR A 113 -9.50 5.13 -0.50
N HIS A 114 -9.12 5.07 -1.78
CA HIS A 114 -8.56 6.18 -2.53
C HIS A 114 -9.55 7.35 -2.65
N GLU A 115 -10.79 7.09 -3.06
CA GLU A 115 -11.84 8.11 -3.20
C GLU A 115 -12.21 8.78 -1.88
N GLN A 116 -12.20 8.02 -0.78
CA GLN A 116 -12.41 8.55 0.57
C GLN A 116 -11.29 9.49 1.05
N GLY A 117 -10.07 9.34 0.51
CA GLY A 117 -8.92 10.15 0.91
C GLY A 117 -8.20 9.64 2.17
N ALA A 118 -7.06 10.27 2.49
CA ALA A 118 -6.16 9.86 3.58
C ALA A 118 -6.78 9.99 4.99
N PHE A 119 -7.69 10.94 5.18
CA PHE A 119 -8.20 11.35 6.48
C PHE A 119 -9.65 10.92 6.74
N TYR A 120 -10.23 10.07 5.89
CA TYR A 120 -11.58 9.57 6.11
C TYR A 120 -11.68 8.80 7.42
N VAL A 121 -12.69 9.17 8.22
CA VAL A 121 -13.08 8.46 9.43
C VAL A 121 -14.52 8.02 9.25
N ARG A 122 -14.77 6.72 9.42
CA ARG A 122 -16.13 6.19 9.42
C ARG A 122 -16.84 6.71 10.67
N ALA A 123 -17.91 7.49 10.49
CA ALA A 123 -18.78 7.85 11.59
C ALA A 123 -19.39 6.56 12.17
N GLN A 124 -19.07 6.23 13.43
CA GLN A 124 -19.79 5.21 14.17
C GLN A 124 -21.04 5.88 14.73
N THR A 125 -22.22 5.51 14.24
CA THR A 125 -23.47 5.90 14.86
C THR A 125 -23.60 5.12 16.15
N GLU A 126 -23.17 5.71 17.26
CA GLU A 126 -23.40 5.17 18.59
C GLU A 126 -24.89 5.36 18.90
N VAL A 127 -25.70 4.34 18.57
CA VAL A 127 -27.12 4.33 18.94
C VAL A 127 -27.16 4.02 20.43
N ALA A 128 -27.13 5.06 21.27
CA ALA A 128 -27.50 4.96 22.66
C ALA A 128 -28.98 4.57 22.71
N LEU A 129 -29.27 3.28 22.88
CA LEU A 129 -30.60 2.81 23.22
C LEU A 129 -30.83 3.23 24.67
N GLU A 130 -31.46 4.40 24.87
CA GLU A 130 -32.05 4.74 26.17
C GLU A 130 -33.19 3.74 26.42
N GLU A 131 -32.89 2.66 27.14
CA GLU A 131 -33.91 1.83 27.79
C GLU A 131 -34.61 2.69 28.84
N SER A 132 -35.68 3.36 28.42
CA SER A 132 -36.68 3.92 29.31
C SER A 132 -37.61 2.79 29.73
N SER A 133 -37.46 2.26 30.95
CA SER A 133 -38.52 1.57 31.71
C SER A 133 -38.15 1.46 33.20
#